data_AF-V5H9X1-F1
#
_entry.id   AF-V5H9X1-F1
#
_cell.length_a   1.000
_cell.length_b   1.000
_cell.length_c   1.000
_cell.angle_alpha   90.00
_cell.angle_beta   90.00
_cell.angle_gamma   90.00
#
_symmetry.space_group_name_H-M   'P 1'
#
loop_
_entity.id
_entity.type
_entity.pdbx_description
1 polymer ?
#
loop_
_entity_poly.entity_id
_entity_poly.type
_entity_poly.pdbx_seq_one_letter_code
_entity_poly.pdbx_strand_id
1 'polypeptide(L)'
;MRIMKNNFFVLLRYFLRIDNVLLRMNDTRFYHEAGWNYILREYTSRECSAAQLDLPVAVLTDPAALSEHMPLKKTLVERLELPS
;
A
#
# COMPACT_ATOMS: atom_id res chain seq x y z
N MET A 1 -5.33 3.62 -10.40
CA MET A 1 -4.53 2.99 -11.47
C MET A 1 -3.85 4.08 -12.28
N ARG A 2 -2.61 3.88 -12.69
CA ARG A 2 -1.87 4.78 -13.56
C ARG A 2 -1.39 3.98 -14.78
N ILE A 3 -1.59 4.54 -15.96
CA ILE A 3 -1.20 3.93 -17.23
C ILE A 3 -0.21 4.86 -17.90
N MET A 4 0.93 4.32 -18.31
CA MET A 4 1.94 5.02 -19.12
C MET A 4 2.04 4.31 -20.47
N LYS A 5 2.85 4.83 -21.39
CA LYS A 5 2.96 4.30 -22.77
C LYS A 5 3.31 2.80 -22.82
N ASN A 6 4.18 2.33 -21.92
CA ASN A 6 4.71 0.97 -21.93
C ASN A 6 4.52 0.22 -20.60
N ASN A 7 3.83 0.78 -19.62
CA ASN A 7 3.65 0.12 -18.32
C ASN A 7 2.36 0.56 -17.64
N PHE A 8 1.94 -0.20 -16.64
CA PHE A 8 0.87 0.21 -15.75
C PHE A 8 1.24 -0.04 -14.29
N PHE A 9 0.63 0.76 -13.41
CA PHE A 9 0.76 0.65 -11.98
C PHE A 9 -0.61 0.70 -11.31
N VAL A 10 -0.89 -0.28 -10.46
CA VAL A 10 -2.11 -0.34 -9.64
C VAL A 10 -1.70 -0.31 -8.17
N LEU A 11 -2.27 0.64 -7.41
CA LEU A 11 -2.23 0.64 -5.96
C LEU A 11 -3.64 0.31 -5.46
N LEU A 12 -3.78 -0.85 -4.82
CA LEU A 12 -4.96 -1.20 -4.03
C LEU A 12 -4.62 -0.89 -2.58
N ARG A 13 -5.34 0.05 -1.97
CA ARG A 13 -5.13 0.47 -0.59
C ARG A 13 -6.38 0.17 0.22
N TYR A 14 -6.24 -0.68 1.23
CA TYR A 14 -7.20 -0.81 2.31
C TYR A 14 -6.73 0.05 3.49
N PHE A 15 -7.59 0.97 3.93
CA PHE A 15 -7.33 1.84 5.06
C PHE A 15 -8.40 1.60 6.13
N LEU A 16 -7.96 1.28 7.35
CA LEU A 16 -8.80 1.10 8.52
C LEU A 16 -8.33 2.04 9.61
N ARG A 17 -9.28 2.79 10.16
CA ARG A 17 -9.07 3.66 11.32
C ARG A 17 -10.15 3.35 12.34
N ILE A 18 -9.72 3.07 13.55
CA ILE A 18 -10.55 3.02 14.74
C ILE A 18 -10.02 4.13 15.65
N ASP A 19 -10.83 5.17 15.85
CA ASP A 19 -10.43 6.36 16.59
C ASP A 19 -9.91 5.99 17.98
N ASN A 20 -8.74 6.53 18.31
CA ASN A 20 -8.04 6.31 19.58
C ASN A 20 -7.66 4.85 19.87
N VAL A 21 -7.79 3.93 18.91
CA VAL A 21 -7.45 2.51 19.11
C VAL A 21 -6.38 2.05 18.12
N LEU A 22 -6.69 2.03 16.83
CA LEU A 22 -5.88 1.33 15.82
C LEU A 22 -5.93 2.06 14.48
N LEU A 23 -4.76 2.14 13.84
CA LEU A 23 -4.62 2.49 12.43
C LEU A 23 -3.99 1.30 11.72
N ARG A 24 -4.60 0.88 10.62
CA ARG A 24 -4.11 -0.22 9.78
C ARG A 24 -4.20 0.17 8.31
N MET A 25 -3.14 -0.13 7.57
CA MET A 25 -3.06 0.11 6.14
C MET A 25 -2.46 -1.10 5.45
N ASN A 26 -3.19 -1.64 4.48
CA ASN A 26 -2.72 -2.73 3.64
C ASN A 26 -2.69 -2.24 2.19
N ASP A 27 -1.48 -2.17 1.64
CA ASP A 27 -1.26 -1.77 0.26
C ASP A 27 -0.84 -2.99 -0.55
N THR A 28 -1.53 -3.23 -1.66
CA THR A 28 -1.10 -4.17 -2.71
C THR A 28 -0.79 -3.37 -3.97
N ARG A 29 0.47 -3.39 -4.38
CA ARG A 29 1.00 -2.72 -5.57
C ARG A 29 1.17 -3.75 -6.67
N PHE A 30 0.66 -3.45 -7.85
CA PHE A 30 0.94 -4.21 -9.06
C PHE A 30 1.70 -3.31 -10.03
N TYR A 31 2.78 -3.85 -10.58
CA TYR A 31 3.54 -3.22 -11.64
C TYR A 31 3.75 -4.21 -12.79
N HIS A 32 3.55 -3.74 -14.00
CA HIS A 32 3.82 -4.51 -15.20
C HIS A 32 4.34 -3.60 -16.30
N GLU A 33 5.30 -4.11 -17.05
CA GLU A 33 5.94 -3.44 -18.17
C GLU A 33 5.78 -4.27 -19.45
N ALA A 34 5.58 -3.57 -20.57
CA ALA A 34 5.37 -4.18 -21.87
C ALA A 34 6.58 -5.05 -22.25
N GLY A 35 6.30 -6.29 -22.63
CA GLY A 35 7.32 -7.29 -22.96
C GLY A 35 7.66 -8.24 -21.80
N TRP A 36 7.17 -7.99 -20.58
CA TRP A 36 7.27 -8.96 -19.50
C TRP A 36 6.14 -9.99 -19.59
N ASN A 37 6.46 -11.26 -19.36
CA ASN A 37 5.46 -12.33 -19.22
C ASN A 37 4.98 -12.49 -17.77
N TYR A 38 5.15 -11.46 -16.95
CA TYR A 38 4.81 -11.48 -15.55
C TYR A 38 4.38 -10.10 -15.04
N ILE A 39 3.76 -10.10 -13.86
CA ILE A 39 3.39 -8.91 -13.10
C ILE A 39 4.10 -8.98 -11.75
N LEU A 40 4.71 -7.89 -11.32
CA LEU A 40 5.23 -7.76 -9.96
C LEU A 40 4.07 -7.38 -9.03
N ARG A 41 3.88 -8.16 -7.97
CA ARG A 41 2.96 -7.87 -6.87
C ARG A 41 3.75 -7.63 -5.60
N GLU A 42 3.58 -6.47 -4.99
CA GLU A 42 4.10 -6.17 -3.66
C GLU A 42 2.95 -5.91 -2.70
N TYR A 43 2.89 -6.65 -1.61
CA TYR A 43 1.97 -6.42 -0.51
C TYR A 43 2.73 -5.87 0.70
N THR A 44 2.25 -4.76 1.26
CA THR A 44 2.76 -4.18 2.51
C THR A 44 1.62 -3.98 3.50
N SER A 45 1.83 -4.41 4.74
CA SER A 45 0.92 -4.21 5.85
C SER A 45 1.58 -3.35 6.90
N ARG A 46 0.94 -2.23 7.24
CA ARG A 46 1.36 -1.27 8.25
C ARG A 46 0.28 -1.19 9.32
N GLU A 47 0.70 -1.18 10.57
CA GLU A 47 -0.23 -1.14 11.70
C GLU A 47 0.42 -0.49 12.91
N CYS A 48 -0.33 0.38 13.58
CA CYS A 48 0.05 0.98 14.86
C CYS A 48 -1.19 1.31 15.70
N SER A 49 -0.98 1.44 17.00
CA SER A 49 -2.00 2.00 17.87
C SER A 49 -2.13 3.50 17.61
N ALA A 50 -3.36 4.03 17.64
CA ALA A 50 -3.59 5.46 17.46
C ALA A 50 -2.88 6.30 18.55
N ALA A 51 -2.72 5.75 19.76
CA ALA A 51 -2.00 6.41 20.85
C ALA A 51 -0.49 6.57 20.59
N GLN A 52 0.08 5.83 19.64
CA GLN A 52 1.51 5.90 19.29
C GLN A 52 1.82 7.03 18.31
N LEU A 53 0.80 7.62 17.67
CA LEU A 53 0.95 8.65 16.66
C LEU A 53 0.35 9.96 17.18
N ASP A 54 1.21 10.82 17.73
CA ASP A 54 0.87 12.20 18.06
C ASP A 54 0.92 13.06 16.78
N LEU A 55 -0.05 12.84 15.89
CA LEU A 55 -0.15 13.52 14.61
C LEU A 55 -1.40 14.42 14.54
N PRO A 56 -1.34 15.55 13.81
CA PRO A 56 -2.51 16.37 13.55
C PRO A 56 -3.64 15.56 12.89
N VAL A 57 -4.90 15.86 13.23
CA VAL A 57 -6.08 15.16 12.68
C VAL A 57 -6.09 15.16 11.15
N ALA A 58 -5.59 16.23 10.52
CA ALA A 58 -5.47 16.33 9.07
C ALA A 58 -4.58 15.22 8.46
N VAL A 59 -3.50 14.83 9.15
CA VAL A 59 -2.61 13.75 8.73
C VAL A 59 -3.26 12.39 8.97
N LEU A 60 -4.01 12.24 10.07
CA LEU A 60 -4.76 11.00 10.37
C LEU A 60 -5.89 10.72 9.38
N THR A 61 -6.37 11.74 8.68
CA THR A 61 -7.39 11.61 7.62
C THR A 61 -6.80 11.37 6.23
N ASP A 62 -5.51 11.60 6.03
CA ASP A 62 -4.85 11.37 4.74
C ASP A 62 -4.02 10.06 4.76
N PRO A 63 -4.50 9.00 4.10
CA PRO A 63 -3.77 7.73 4.04
C PRO A 63 -2.41 7.85 3.33
N ALA A 64 -2.21 8.83 2.43
CA ALA A 64 -0.92 9.01 1.77
C ALA A 64 0.13 9.51 2.76
N ALA A 65 -0.12 10.64 3.42
CA ALA A 65 0.76 11.20 4.43
C ALA A 65 0.94 10.24 5.63
N LEU A 66 -0.14 9.62 6.10
CA LEU A 66 -0.09 8.69 7.23
C LEU A 66 0.78 7.45 6.97
N SER A 67 0.85 6.99 5.72
CA SER A 67 1.60 5.78 5.36
C SER A 67 3.11 5.88 5.66
N GLU A 68 3.65 7.10 5.67
CA GLU A 68 5.07 7.37 5.97
C GLU A 68 5.37 7.25 7.46
N HIS A 69 4.39 7.52 8.32
CA HIS A 69 4.55 7.49 9.77
C HIS A 69 4.20 6.13 10.38
N MET A 70 3.44 5.29 9.67
CA MET A 70 3.03 3.99 10.18
C MET A 70 4.14 2.93 10.03
N PRO A 71 4.46 2.19 11.10
CA PRO A 71 5.47 1.15 11.07
C PRO A 71 5.03 -0.02 10.19
N LEU A 72 5.96 -0.51 9.38
CA LEU A 72 5.78 -1.67 8.53
C LEU A 72 5.81 -2.95 9.37
N LYS A 73 4.77 -3.77 9.26
CA LYS A 73 4.66 -5.07 9.97
C LYS A 73 4.97 -6.25 9.07
N LYS A 74 4.54 -6.19 7.81
CA LYS A 74 4.73 -7.27 6.84
C LYS A 74 4.96 -6.71 5.45
N THR A 75 5.89 -7.34 4.74
CA THR A 75 6.09 -7.15 3.30
C THR A 75 6.14 -8.52 2.63
N LEU A 76 5.51 -8.62 1.46
CA LEU A 76 5.57 -9.78 0.59
C LEU A 76 5.74 -9.27 -0.84
N VAL A 77 6.73 -9.81 -1.54
CA VAL A 77 6.99 -9.50 -2.96
C VAL A 77 6.87 -10.78 -3.74
N GLU A 78 6.06 -10.77 -4.78
CA GLU A 78 5.73 -11.93 -5.59
C GLU A 78 5.80 -11.56 -7.07
N ARG A 79 6.20 -12.55 -7.87
CA ARG A 79 6.14 -12.49 -9.32
C ARG A 79 4.97 -13.36 -9.78
N LEU A 80 4.02 -12.77 -10.48
CA LEU A 80 2.84 -13.43 -11.02
C LEU A 80 3.06 -13.69 -12.51
N GLU A 81 3.30 -14.94 -12.90
CA GLU A 81 3.42 -15.29 -14.32
C GLU A 81 2.08 -15.13 -15.03
N LEU A 82 2.12 -14.62 -16.25
CA LEU A 82 0.97 -14.57 -17.13
C LEU A 82 0.79 -15.93 -17.81
N PRO A 83 -0.46 -16.39 -18.02
CA PRO A 83 -0.71 -17.60 -18.79
C PRO A 83 -0.15 -17.45 -20.20
N SER A 84 0.42 -18.53 -20.72
CA SER A 84 0.96 -18.66 -22.08
C SER A 84 -0.12 -18.66 -23.15
#